data_AF-A0A8T7C1D7-F1
#
_entry.id   AF-A0A8T7C1D7-F1
#
_cell.length_a   1.000
_cell.length_b   1.000
_cell.length_c   1.000
_cell.angle_alpha   90.00
_cell.angle_beta   90.00
_cell.angle_gamma   90.00
#
_symmetry.space_group_name_H-M   'P 1'
#
loop_
_entity.id
_entity.type
_entity.pdbx_description
1 polymer ?
#
loop_
_entity_poly.entity_id
_entity_poly.type
_entity_poly.pdbx_seq_one_letter_code
_entity_poly.pdbx_strand_id
1 'polypeptide(L)'
;MVDSYAGAWRSLKILMIAGCVALAMSAKADIAPYSQDFEGMDPDDPSALSSDFWGVFGAVYDGTTGAFLYNYGGVFPAPNDGTGFSGVAVGEGGPDQGANQLVIYNDYNNTGEHDAGNLVEATVFRQLVIGAADVGKTWVFTFDAKRGNIVAPSIADAFIRTIDDFNNATNNLTLDTSDLPATWGRYSLFLEIIPELVGQRFQFGFSTTTTNYVPSGNFYDNITLAEDVDSDGDGVGNTTDNCTDLANPGQEDTDGDLIGNRCDADFDNNCVVNFGDISLFPAEYLGTNPLFDHNASGAVNFGDYAILTSYYLQPPGPSAAGCN
;
A
#
# COMPACT_ATOMS: atom_id res chain seq x y z
N MET A 1 -0.06 78.08 30.23
CA MET A 1 -1.35 78.62 30.69
C MET A 1 -2.43 77.85 29.96
N VAL A 2 -3.34 77.30 30.75
CA VAL A 2 -4.40 76.35 30.38
C VAL A 2 -5.45 77.05 29.51
N ASP A 3 -6.07 76.34 28.56
CA ASP A 3 -7.54 76.37 28.29
C ASP A 3 -7.93 75.54 27.05
N SER A 4 -8.21 74.27 27.31
CA SER A 4 -9.52 73.59 27.21
C SER A 4 -10.52 73.79 26.03
N TYR A 5 -11.07 72.63 25.63
CA TYR A 5 -12.40 72.32 25.06
C TYR A 5 -12.64 72.26 23.53
N ALA A 6 -12.57 71.02 23.04
CA ALA A 6 -13.61 70.24 22.36
C ALA A 6 -14.40 70.87 21.17
N GLY A 7 -14.21 70.28 19.98
CA GLY A 7 -15.05 70.50 18.81
C GLY A 7 -15.00 69.32 17.82
N ALA A 8 -16.05 68.50 17.86
CA ALA A 8 -16.67 67.70 16.78
C ALA A 8 -15.80 67.12 15.63
N TRP A 9 -15.56 65.81 15.69
CA TRP A 9 -15.14 65.01 14.53
C TRP A 9 -16.37 64.43 13.81
N ARG A 10 -16.64 64.90 12.58
CA ARG A 10 -17.42 64.16 11.57
C ARG A 10 -16.42 63.69 10.51
N SER A 11 -15.95 62.44 10.63
CA SER A 11 -15.07 61.86 9.62
C SER A 11 -15.83 60.90 8.70
N LEU A 12 -15.92 61.38 7.46
CA LEU A 12 -16.10 60.73 6.17
C LEU A 12 -15.86 59.20 6.13
N LYS A 13 -16.85 58.47 5.62
CA LYS A 13 -16.77 57.04 5.26
C LYS A 13 -15.76 56.86 4.10
N ILE A 14 -14.62 56.23 4.39
CA ILE A 14 -13.77 55.63 3.35
C ILE A 14 -14.10 54.14 3.33
N LEU A 15 -14.79 53.71 2.28
CA LEU A 15 -15.06 52.31 1.98
C LEU A 15 -13.74 51.70 1.49
N MET A 16 -12.93 51.13 2.38
CA MET A 16 -11.85 50.25 1.98
C MET A 16 -12.47 48.95 1.47
N ILE A 17 -12.51 48.79 0.15
CA ILE A 17 -12.67 47.48 -0.48
C ILE A 17 -11.39 46.71 -0.13
N ALA A 18 -11.46 45.88 0.90
CA ALA A 18 -10.44 44.88 1.17
C ALA A 18 -10.47 43.91 -0.01
N GLY A 19 -9.58 44.13 -0.98
CA GLY A 19 -9.30 43.19 -2.04
C GLY A 19 -8.88 41.86 -1.39
N CYS A 20 -9.76 40.88 -1.49
CA CYS A 20 -9.53 39.51 -1.12
C CYS A 20 -8.46 38.95 -2.08
N VAL A 21 -7.19 39.19 -1.78
CA VAL A 21 -6.12 38.34 -2.28
C VAL A 21 -6.00 37.23 -1.26
N ALA A 22 -6.83 36.19 -1.44
CA ALA A 22 -6.51 34.88 -0.91
C ALA A 22 -5.22 34.45 -1.60
N LEU A 23 -4.09 34.82 -1.00
CA LEU A 23 -2.88 34.02 -1.16
C LEU A 23 -3.25 32.65 -0.62
N ALA A 24 -3.54 31.71 -1.52
CA ALA A 24 -3.56 30.30 -1.19
C ALA A 24 -2.17 29.97 -0.63
N MET A 25 -2.06 30.01 0.70
CA MET A 25 -0.87 29.58 1.41
C MET A 25 -0.78 28.07 1.23
N SER A 26 0.26 27.66 0.49
CA SER A 26 0.82 26.31 0.33
C SER A 26 -0.16 25.20 -0.06
N ALA A 27 0.05 24.65 -1.26
CA ALA A 27 -0.29 23.25 -1.51
C ALA A 27 0.30 22.41 -0.35
N LYS A 28 -0.59 21.63 0.26
CA LYS A 28 -0.41 20.86 1.48
C LYS A 28 0.59 19.72 1.24
N ALA A 29 1.18 19.19 2.29
CA ALA A 29 1.85 17.89 2.19
C ALA A 29 0.80 16.85 1.77
N ASP A 30 1.01 16.23 0.61
CA ASP A 30 0.22 15.14 0.03
C ASP A 30 1.06 13.85 0.08
N ILE A 31 0.42 12.70 0.02
CA ILE A 31 1.12 11.41 -0.12
C ILE A 31 1.83 11.42 -1.49
N ALA A 32 3.12 11.04 -1.50
CA ALA A 32 3.92 10.94 -2.71
C ALA A 32 4.17 9.46 -3.05
N PRO A 33 4.14 9.06 -4.33
CA PRO A 33 4.55 7.74 -4.73
C PRO A 33 5.99 7.44 -4.29
N TYR A 34 6.23 6.19 -3.92
CA TYR A 34 7.52 5.71 -3.45
C TYR A 34 7.83 4.35 -4.06
N SER A 35 9.10 4.09 -4.35
CA SER A 35 9.59 2.78 -4.77
C SER A 35 11.01 2.56 -4.25
N GLN A 36 11.29 1.33 -3.84
CA GLN A 36 12.61 0.90 -3.37
C GLN A 36 12.82 -0.61 -3.58
N ASP A 37 13.93 -0.95 -4.22
CA ASP A 37 14.41 -2.32 -4.47
C ASP A 37 15.70 -2.65 -3.69
N PHE A 38 16.22 -1.70 -2.89
CA PHE A 38 17.39 -1.82 -2.00
C PHE A 38 18.73 -2.15 -2.69
N GLU A 39 18.75 -2.47 -3.99
CA GLU A 39 19.95 -2.81 -4.76
C GLU A 39 20.97 -1.66 -4.84
N GLY A 40 20.48 -0.42 -4.75
CA GLY A 40 21.33 0.77 -4.72
C GLY A 40 21.92 1.09 -3.34
N MET A 41 21.51 0.40 -2.28
CA MET A 41 21.95 0.68 -0.91
C MET A 41 23.22 -0.07 -0.55
N ASP A 42 24.12 0.58 0.20
CA ASP A 42 25.27 -0.06 0.82
C ASP A 42 24.84 -0.74 2.14
N PRO A 43 24.89 -2.08 2.25
CA PRO A 43 24.47 -2.79 3.46
C PRO A 43 25.31 -2.46 4.70
N ASP A 44 26.55 -1.98 4.50
CA ASP A 44 27.45 -1.59 5.57
C ASP A 44 27.28 -0.12 5.99
N ASP A 45 26.47 0.67 5.26
CA ASP A 45 26.18 2.07 5.60
C ASP A 45 25.11 2.14 6.71
N PRO A 46 25.45 2.63 7.92
CA PRO A 46 24.49 2.76 9.03
C PRO A 46 23.41 3.81 8.77
N SER A 47 23.49 4.55 7.66
CA SER A 47 22.49 5.52 7.23
C SER A 47 21.75 5.13 5.95
N ALA A 48 21.96 3.90 5.43
CA ALA A 48 21.37 3.45 4.17
C ALA A 48 19.84 3.66 4.11
N LEU A 49 19.13 3.19 5.15
CA LEU A 49 17.67 3.30 5.22
C LEU A 49 17.21 4.73 5.58
N SER A 50 17.87 5.40 6.52
CA SER A 50 17.47 6.74 6.99
C SER A 50 17.74 7.83 5.97
N SER A 51 18.74 7.65 5.10
CA SER A 51 18.97 8.50 3.93
C SER A 51 17.80 8.42 2.95
N ASP A 52 17.04 7.32 2.95
CA ASP A 52 15.76 7.14 2.26
C ASP A 52 14.55 7.30 3.21
N PHE A 53 14.71 8.08 4.28
CA PHE A 53 13.63 8.49 5.20
C PHE A 53 12.90 7.36 5.93
N TRP A 54 13.51 6.19 6.05
CA TRP A 54 13.00 5.15 6.95
C TRP A 54 13.29 5.52 8.41
N GLY A 55 12.26 5.40 9.23
CA GLY A 55 12.33 5.56 10.67
C GLY A 55 12.05 4.26 11.41
N VAL A 56 12.36 4.25 12.69
CA VAL A 56 12.09 3.15 13.60
C VAL A 56 11.45 3.63 14.89
N PHE A 57 10.57 2.81 15.44
CA PHE A 57 9.91 3.01 16.72
C PHE A 57 9.92 1.70 17.51
N GLY A 58 10.21 1.79 18.80
CA GLY A 58 10.23 0.65 19.73
C GLY A 58 9.14 0.77 20.80
N ALA A 59 8.47 -0.33 21.11
CA ALA A 59 7.50 -0.45 22.19
C ALA A 59 7.69 -1.75 22.97
N VAL A 60 7.27 -1.76 24.24
CA VAL A 60 7.38 -2.92 25.13
C VAL A 60 6.02 -3.21 25.77
N TYR A 61 5.68 -4.48 25.80
CA TYR A 61 4.44 -5.01 26.35
C TYR A 61 4.75 -6.13 27.35
N ASP A 62 3.91 -6.27 28.36
CA ASP A 62 3.99 -7.36 29.32
C ASP A 62 3.75 -8.70 28.61
N GLY A 63 4.69 -9.63 28.75
CA GLY A 63 4.65 -10.88 27.97
C GLY A 63 3.59 -11.89 28.41
N THR A 64 2.92 -11.65 29.54
CA THR A 64 1.84 -12.53 30.03
C THR A 64 0.46 -11.97 29.69
N THR A 65 0.29 -10.66 29.83
CA THR A 65 -0.99 -9.96 29.71
C THR A 65 -1.16 -9.22 28.38
N GLY A 66 -0.07 -8.96 27.66
CA GLY A 66 -0.04 -8.12 26.46
C GLY A 66 -0.25 -6.63 26.77
N ALA A 67 -0.23 -6.22 28.03
CA ALA A 67 -0.44 -4.83 28.42
C ALA A 67 0.74 -3.96 28.01
N PHE A 68 0.47 -2.78 27.44
CA PHE A 68 1.51 -1.79 27.14
C PHE A 68 2.27 -1.39 28.41
N LEU A 69 3.60 -1.40 28.35
CA LEU A 69 4.48 -0.96 29.43
C LEU A 69 5.06 0.42 29.14
N TYR A 70 5.79 0.55 28.04
CA TYR A 70 6.40 1.83 27.61
C TYR A 70 6.80 1.78 26.13
N ASN A 71 7.21 2.94 25.61
CA ASN A 71 7.84 3.07 24.30
C ASN A 71 9.12 3.89 24.39
N TYR A 72 9.86 3.97 23.29
CA TYR A 72 11.24 4.50 23.29
C TYR A 72 11.28 6.03 23.19
N GLY A 73 10.14 6.70 23.36
CA GLY A 73 10.06 8.16 23.47
C GLY A 73 10.06 8.92 22.14
N GLY A 74 10.02 8.22 20.99
CA GLY A 74 9.92 8.85 19.68
C GLY A 74 10.29 7.94 18.52
N VAL A 75 10.35 8.54 17.33
CA VAL A 75 10.82 7.90 16.09
C VAL A 75 12.30 8.25 15.90
N PHE A 76 13.10 7.26 15.57
CA PHE A 76 14.54 7.39 15.31
C PHE A 76 14.86 7.05 13.85
N PRO A 77 16.01 7.49 13.30
CA PRO A 77 16.45 7.06 11.97
C PRO A 77 16.73 5.55 11.95
N ALA A 78 16.34 4.85 10.88
CA ALA A 78 16.71 3.45 10.66
C ALA A 78 18.01 3.33 9.83
N PRO A 79 18.83 2.27 10.03
CA PRO A 79 18.91 1.43 11.22
C PRO A 79 19.36 2.24 12.44
N ASN A 80 18.66 2.13 13.57
CA ASN A 80 19.03 2.87 14.77
C ASN A 80 20.14 2.13 15.53
N ASP A 81 21.32 2.76 15.65
CA ASP A 81 22.50 2.24 16.35
C ASP A 81 23.00 0.86 15.82
N GLY A 82 22.92 0.65 14.50
CA GLY A 82 23.38 -0.57 13.82
C GLY A 82 22.22 -1.54 13.54
N THR A 83 22.50 -2.85 13.50
CA THR A 83 21.53 -3.90 13.10
C THR A 83 20.51 -4.24 14.19
N GLY A 84 20.20 -3.31 15.10
CA GLY A 84 19.36 -3.56 16.27
C GLY A 84 17.89 -3.77 15.93
N PHE A 85 17.37 -3.09 14.90
CA PHE A 85 15.95 -3.12 14.55
C PHE A 85 15.69 -3.47 13.09
N SER A 86 16.65 -3.18 12.22
CA SER A 86 16.55 -3.46 10.79
C SER A 86 17.91 -3.38 10.13
N GLY A 87 17.95 -3.74 8.85
CA GLY A 87 19.11 -3.56 8.00
C GLY A 87 18.79 -3.88 6.55
N VAL A 88 19.82 -3.84 5.73
CA VAL A 88 19.79 -4.39 4.38
C VAL A 88 20.50 -5.74 4.42
N ALA A 89 19.74 -6.82 4.25
CA ALA A 89 20.28 -8.18 4.12
C ALA A 89 20.85 -8.38 2.71
N VAL A 90 21.87 -9.23 2.60
CA VAL A 90 22.53 -9.53 1.32
C VAL A 90 22.40 -11.02 0.98
N GLY A 91 22.10 -11.31 -0.28
CA GLY A 91 22.11 -12.65 -0.86
C GLY A 91 20.82 -13.43 -0.68
N GLU A 92 19.74 -12.77 -0.25
CA GLU A 92 18.46 -13.44 0.02
C GLU A 92 17.51 -13.41 -1.19
N GLY A 93 17.68 -12.47 -2.11
CA GLY A 93 16.79 -12.30 -3.27
C GLY A 93 16.90 -13.42 -4.31
N GLY A 94 18.11 -13.77 -4.72
CA GLY A 94 18.33 -14.69 -5.84
C GLY A 94 18.18 -14.01 -7.20
N PRO A 95 18.00 -14.76 -8.31
CA PRO A 95 17.97 -14.17 -9.65
C PRO A 95 16.85 -13.15 -9.88
N ASP A 96 15.70 -13.33 -9.22
CA ASP A 96 14.48 -12.57 -9.50
C ASP A 96 14.30 -11.35 -8.58
N GLN A 97 15.04 -11.29 -7.46
CA GLN A 97 14.88 -10.28 -6.41
C GLN A 97 16.23 -9.63 -6.03
N GLY A 98 17.26 -9.82 -6.85
CA GLY A 98 18.54 -9.13 -6.63
C GLY A 98 19.32 -9.59 -5.39
N ALA A 99 20.27 -8.73 -5.00
CA ALA A 99 21.24 -9.02 -3.96
C ALA A 99 20.84 -8.46 -2.59
N ASN A 100 20.07 -7.37 -2.51
CA ASN A 100 19.83 -6.63 -1.28
C ASN A 100 18.34 -6.59 -0.93
N GLN A 101 18.01 -6.83 0.33
CA GLN A 101 16.62 -6.87 0.79
C GLN A 101 16.49 -6.15 2.13
N LEU A 102 15.35 -5.52 2.38
CA LEU A 102 15.03 -5.05 3.72
C LEU A 102 14.81 -6.25 4.65
N VAL A 103 15.38 -6.16 5.84
CA VAL A 103 15.10 -7.10 6.93
C VAL A 103 14.77 -6.31 8.18
N ILE A 104 13.70 -6.72 8.86
CA ILE A 104 13.33 -6.17 10.16
C ILE A 104 13.71 -7.16 11.23
N TYR A 105 14.52 -6.71 12.17
CA TYR A 105 14.91 -7.42 13.37
C TYR A 105 14.09 -6.92 14.56
N ASN A 106 14.27 -7.58 15.70
CA ASN A 106 13.82 -7.05 16.96
C ASN A 106 14.97 -6.45 17.75
N ASP A 107 14.68 -5.54 18.69
CA ASP A 107 15.70 -4.92 19.54
C ASP A 107 16.26 -5.85 20.60
N TYR A 108 17.13 -6.75 20.16
CA TYR A 108 17.85 -7.68 21.02
C TYR A 108 18.82 -6.98 22.00
N ASN A 109 19.03 -5.66 21.88
CA ASN A 109 19.80 -4.89 22.86
C ASN A 109 18.96 -4.50 24.08
N ASN A 110 17.63 -4.63 24.03
CA ASN A 110 16.79 -4.45 25.21
C ASN A 110 16.80 -5.70 26.10
N THR A 111 17.98 -6.01 26.64
CA THR A 111 18.25 -7.25 27.35
C THR A 111 17.35 -7.44 28.57
N GLY A 112 17.06 -6.35 29.29
CA GLY A 112 16.24 -6.41 30.50
C GLY A 112 14.82 -6.89 30.23
N GLU A 113 14.21 -6.47 29.12
CA GLU A 113 12.85 -6.85 28.78
C GLU A 113 12.80 -8.26 28.18
N HIS A 114 13.77 -8.62 27.35
CA HIS A 114 13.89 -9.98 26.84
C HIS A 114 14.11 -11.00 27.97
N ASP A 115 14.99 -10.71 28.93
CA ASP A 115 15.25 -11.57 30.09
C ASP A 115 14.04 -11.66 31.02
N ALA A 116 13.23 -10.59 31.09
CA ALA A 116 11.98 -10.56 31.85
C ALA A 116 10.83 -11.30 31.15
N GLY A 117 11.02 -11.76 29.91
CA GLY A 117 9.98 -12.39 29.11
C GLY A 117 8.93 -11.41 28.58
N ASN A 118 9.22 -10.11 28.59
CA ASN A 118 8.36 -9.08 27.99
C ASN A 118 8.48 -9.11 26.47
N LEU A 119 7.43 -8.64 25.80
CA LEU A 119 7.36 -8.54 24.35
C LEU A 119 7.94 -7.19 23.93
N VAL A 120 8.98 -7.22 23.12
CA VAL A 120 9.58 -6.04 22.50
C VAL A 120 9.06 -5.98 21.07
N GLU A 121 8.49 -4.85 20.68
CA GLU A 121 8.08 -4.54 19.31
C GLU A 121 9.11 -3.59 18.67
N ALA A 122 9.53 -3.94 17.45
CA ALA A 122 10.33 -3.14 16.57
C ALA A 122 9.51 -2.80 15.32
N THR A 123 9.23 -1.52 15.11
CA THR A 123 8.41 -1.03 13.99
C THR A 123 9.25 -0.12 13.10
N VAL A 124 9.39 -0.47 11.82
CA VAL A 124 10.23 0.23 10.84
C VAL A 124 9.37 0.65 9.65
N PHE A 125 9.38 1.95 9.35
CA PHE A 125 8.38 2.53 8.46
C PHE A 125 8.85 3.81 7.81
N ARG A 126 8.15 4.17 6.73
CA ARG A 126 8.15 5.54 6.20
C ARG A 126 6.93 6.28 6.69
N GLN A 127 7.07 7.59 6.84
CA GLN A 127 6.00 8.46 7.29
C GLN A 127 5.82 9.64 6.34
N LEU A 128 4.57 9.85 5.93
CA LEU A 128 4.10 10.92 5.07
C LEU A 128 2.99 11.69 5.78
N VAL A 129 2.52 12.77 5.17
CA VAL A 129 1.38 13.55 5.66
C VAL A 129 0.30 13.52 4.59
N ILE A 130 -0.94 13.30 5.02
CA ILE A 130 -2.09 13.23 4.13
C ILE A 130 -2.54 14.64 3.79
N GLY A 131 -2.64 14.94 2.51
CA GLY A 131 -3.06 16.23 2.03
C GLY A 131 -4.51 16.23 1.56
N ALA A 132 -5.00 17.41 1.19
CA ALA A 132 -6.39 17.55 0.75
C ALA A 132 -6.60 17.00 -0.68
N ALA A 133 -5.54 16.93 -1.49
CA ALA A 133 -5.61 16.37 -2.83
C ALA A 133 -5.64 14.84 -2.84
N ASP A 134 -5.34 14.21 -1.70
CA ASP A 134 -5.38 12.75 -1.55
C ASP A 134 -6.80 12.22 -1.36
N VAL A 135 -7.77 13.06 -1.00
CA VAL A 135 -9.14 12.64 -0.68
C VAL A 135 -9.81 11.98 -1.89
N GLY A 136 -10.38 10.78 -1.67
CA GLY A 136 -11.02 9.95 -2.68
C GLY A 136 -10.04 9.06 -3.46
N LYS A 137 -8.74 9.15 -3.19
CA LYS A 137 -7.74 8.23 -3.75
C LYS A 137 -7.58 7.00 -2.87
N THR A 138 -7.37 5.86 -3.50
CA THR A 138 -6.89 4.65 -2.82
C THR A 138 -5.38 4.56 -2.99
N TRP A 139 -4.67 4.38 -1.88
CA TRP A 139 -3.22 4.16 -1.91
C TRP A 139 -2.90 2.70 -1.62
N VAL A 140 -2.04 2.10 -2.47
CA VAL A 140 -1.60 0.71 -2.39
C VAL A 140 -0.16 0.66 -1.93
N PHE A 141 0.07 0.01 -0.79
CA PHE A 141 1.39 -0.41 -0.33
C PHE A 141 1.61 -1.86 -0.79
N THR A 142 2.50 -2.04 -1.76
CA THR A 142 2.87 -3.36 -2.30
C THR A 142 4.31 -3.70 -1.98
N PHE A 143 4.60 -4.96 -1.74
CA PHE A 143 5.95 -5.45 -1.45
C PHE A 143 6.05 -6.94 -1.79
N ASP A 144 7.26 -7.40 -2.11
CA ASP A 144 7.60 -8.81 -2.17
C ASP A 144 8.14 -9.24 -0.80
N ALA A 145 7.78 -10.44 -0.34
CA ALA A 145 8.27 -10.96 0.93
C ALA A 145 8.53 -12.47 0.90
N LYS A 146 9.47 -12.91 1.74
CA LYS A 146 9.68 -14.32 2.05
C LYS A 146 10.07 -14.50 3.52
N ARG A 147 9.94 -15.74 4.00
CA ARG A 147 10.36 -16.13 5.34
C ARG A 147 11.86 -15.96 5.51
N GLY A 148 12.25 -15.27 6.58
CA GLY A 148 13.63 -15.26 7.06
C GLY A 148 13.85 -16.33 8.13
N ASN A 149 14.48 -15.93 9.23
CA ASN A 149 14.75 -16.82 10.36
C ASN A 149 13.67 -16.76 11.45
N ILE A 150 12.53 -16.10 11.23
CA ILE A 150 11.45 -15.97 12.21
C ILE A 150 10.99 -17.33 12.80
N VAL A 151 10.90 -17.37 14.13
CA VAL A 151 10.45 -18.54 14.90
C VAL A 151 9.38 -18.12 15.91
N ALA A 152 8.33 -18.92 16.08
CA ALA A 152 7.34 -18.71 17.12
C ALA A 152 7.99 -18.65 18.53
N PRO A 153 7.56 -17.75 19.43
CA PRO A 153 6.34 -16.94 19.36
C PRO A 153 6.53 -15.57 18.70
N SER A 154 7.62 -15.32 17.97
CA SER A 154 7.77 -14.08 17.21
C SER A 154 6.65 -13.93 16.21
N ILE A 155 6.13 -12.71 16.10
CA ILE A 155 5.16 -12.31 15.07
C ILE A 155 5.74 -11.16 14.25
N ALA A 156 5.30 -11.04 13.00
CA ALA A 156 5.68 -9.97 12.10
C ALA A 156 4.49 -9.53 11.24
N ASP A 157 4.35 -8.24 11.03
CA ASP A 157 3.28 -7.65 10.23
C ASP A 157 3.84 -6.67 9.21
N ALA A 158 3.22 -6.61 8.02
CA ALA A 158 3.23 -5.41 7.20
C ALA A 158 2.02 -4.55 7.57
N PHE A 159 2.12 -3.22 7.47
CA PHE A 159 1.02 -2.35 7.87
C PHE A 159 0.87 -1.07 7.05
N ILE A 160 -0.36 -0.55 7.04
CA ILE A 160 -0.68 0.86 6.81
C ILE A 160 -1.36 1.40 8.08
N ARG A 161 -0.88 2.54 8.57
CA ARG A 161 -1.42 3.19 9.77
C ARG A 161 -1.60 4.68 9.52
N THR A 162 -2.72 5.23 9.97
CA THR A 162 -2.90 6.68 10.05
C THR A 162 -2.89 7.14 11.49
N ILE A 163 -2.22 8.25 11.77
CA ILE A 163 -2.04 8.77 13.14
C ILE A 163 -2.42 10.24 13.20
N ASP A 164 -3.31 10.57 14.13
CA ASP A 164 -3.74 11.94 14.38
C ASP A 164 -2.66 12.81 15.08
N ASP A 165 -2.96 14.09 15.26
CA ASP A 165 -2.08 15.03 15.96
C ASP A 165 -1.91 14.71 17.46
N PHE A 166 -2.76 13.85 18.02
CA PHE A 166 -2.72 13.39 19.40
C PHE A 166 -1.98 12.06 19.56
N ASN A 167 -1.34 11.56 18.48
CA ASN A 167 -0.64 10.27 18.41
C ASN A 167 -1.55 9.04 18.58
N ASN A 168 -2.85 9.16 18.32
CA ASN A 168 -3.73 8.00 18.26
C ASN A 168 -3.71 7.42 16.85
N ALA A 169 -3.57 6.09 16.75
CA ALA A 169 -3.83 5.40 15.50
C ALA A 169 -5.33 5.50 15.18
N THR A 170 -5.67 6.05 14.02
CA THR A 170 -7.05 6.19 13.52
C THR A 170 -7.41 5.11 12.51
N ASN A 171 -6.41 4.54 11.83
CA ASN A 171 -6.47 3.28 11.09
C ASN A 171 -5.23 2.46 11.40
N ASN A 172 -5.34 1.13 11.38
CA ASN A 172 -4.22 0.22 11.57
C ASN A 172 -4.50 -1.08 10.79
N LEU A 173 -4.29 -1.01 9.47
CA LEU A 173 -4.41 -2.15 8.57
C LEU A 173 -3.14 -2.97 8.67
N THR A 174 -3.27 -4.29 8.81
CA THR A 174 -2.15 -5.20 9.01
C THR A 174 -2.31 -6.43 8.12
N LEU A 175 -1.19 -6.94 7.64
CA LEU A 175 -1.07 -8.24 7.00
C LEU A 175 -0.05 -9.06 7.79
N ASP A 176 -0.48 -10.20 8.32
CA ASP A 176 0.40 -11.12 9.05
C ASP A 176 1.44 -11.72 8.09
N THR A 177 2.70 -11.51 8.41
CA THR A 177 3.87 -12.02 7.68
C THR A 177 4.65 -13.06 8.48
N SER A 178 4.15 -13.51 9.63
CA SER A 178 4.84 -14.44 10.53
C SER A 178 5.07 -15.82 9.91
N ASP A 179 4.15 -16.25 9.05
CA ASP A 179 4.13 -17.58 8.42
C ASP A 179 4.34 -17.56 6.91
N LEU A 180 5.13 -16.60 6.42
CA LEU A 180 5.50 -16.54 5.00
C LEU A 180 6.14 -17.85 4.50
N PRO A 181 6.01 -18.17 3.19
CA PRO A 181 6.77 -19.25 2.55
C PRO A 181 8.27 -18.91 2.45
N ALA A 182 9.10 -19.94 2.24
CA ALA A 182 10.53 -19.73 1.95
C ALA A 182 10.77 -19.16 0.53
N THR A 183 9.76 -19.22 -0.33
CA THR A 183 9.75 -18.59 -1.66
C THR A 183 9.17 -17.19 -1.57
N TRP A 184 9.62 -16.31 -2.46
CA TRP A 184 9.07 -14.98 -2.61
C TRP A 184 7.61 -15.01 -3.06
N GLY A 185 6.80 -14.15 -2.47
CA GLY A 185 5.45 -13.84 -2.88
C GLY A 185 5.22 -12.32 -2.86
N ARG A 186 4.26 -11.85 -3.66
CA ARG A 186 3.88 -10.44 -3.71
C ARG A 186 2.61 -10.20 -2.89
N TYR A 187 2.62 -9.13 -2.10
CA TYR A 187 1.58 -8.81 -1.12
C TYR A 187 1.23 -7.32 -1.17
N SER A 188 0.02 -6.97 -0.76
CA SER A 188 -0.46 -5.59 -0.78
C SER A 188 -1.42 -5.25 0.37
N LEU A 189 -1.43 -3.98 0.74
CA LEU A 189 -2.38 -3.33 1.65
C LEU A 189 -2.92 -2.07 0.98
N PHE A 190 -4.17 -1.73 1.26
CA PHE A 190 -4.90 -0.66 0.58
C PHE A 190 -5.54 0.29 1.59
N LEU A 191 -5.48 1.59 1.35
CA LEU A 191 -6.22 2.57 2.14
C LEU A 191 -6.83 3.65 1.24
N GLU A 192 -8.16 3.74 1.24
CA GLU A 192 -8.88 4.89 0.71
C GLU A 192 -8.76 6.09 1.66
N ILE A 193 -8.44 7.26 1.11
CA ILE A 193 -8.29 8.48 1.88
C ILE A 193 -9.63 9.22 1.95
N ILE A 194 -10.24 9.21 3.13
CA ILE A 194 -11.45 9.99 3.43
C ILE A 194 -11.12 11.39 3.96
N PRO A 195 -12.04 12.38 3.89
CA PRO A 195 -11.79 13.76 4.32
C PRO A 195 -11.25 13.91 5.76
N GLU A 196 -11.64 13.03 6.68
CA GLU A 196 -11.25 13.03 8.09
C GLU A 196 -9.77 12.68 8.32
N LEU A 197 -9.11 12.08 7.33
CA LEU A 197 -7.69 11.72 7.40
C LEU A 197 -6.76 12.86 7.00
N VAL A 198 -7.30 13.92 6.39
CA VAL A 198 -6.50 15.05 5.92
C VAL A 198 -5.74 15.71 7.09
N GLY A 199 -4.43 15.85 6.93
CA GLY A 199 -3.51 16.38 7.93
C GLY A 199 -2.92 15.34 8.88
N GLN A 200 -3.48 14.12 8.92
CA GLN A 200 -2.92 13.03 9.70
C GLN A 200 -1.62 12.50 9.06
N ARG A 201 -0.83 11.80 9.87
CA ARG A 201 0.37 11.11 9.40
C ARG A 201 -0.02 9.77 8.80
N PHE A 202 0.48 9.47 7.61
CA PHE A 202 0.35 8.18 6.94
C PHE A 202 1.66 7.41 7.12
N GLN A 203 1.60 6.23 7.74
CA GLN A 203 2.73 5.34 7.92
C GLN A 203 2.49 4.04 7.17
N PHE A 204 3.54 3.56 6.51
CA PHE A 204 3.58 2.22 5.95
C PHE A 204 4.94 1.59 6.22
N GLY A 205 4.95 0.28 6.42
CA GLY A 205 6.16 -0.44 6.74
C GLY A 205 5.86 -1.77 7.40
N PHE A 206 6.76 -2.18 8.28
CA PHE A 206 6.77 -3.52 8.86
C PHE A 206 7.07 -3.45 10.35
N SER A 207 6.57 -4.43 11.09
CA SER A 207 6.85 -4.59 12.52
C SER A 207 7.18 -6.03 12.85
N THR A 208 8.02 -6.22 13.86
CA THR A 208 8.23 -7.53 14.49
C THR A 208 8.12 -7.42 16.00
N THR A 209 7.45 -8.39 16.61
CA THR A 209 7.29 -8.47 18.07
C THR A 209 7.80 -9.81 18.55
N THR A 210 8.73 -9.80 19.51
CA THR A 210 9.29 -11.03 20.07
C THR A 210 9.71 -10.87 21.53
N THR A 211 10.16 -11.96 22.13
CA THR A 211 10.67 -12.04 23.49
C THR A 211 11.80 -13.07 23.58
N ASN A 212 12.55 -13.09 24.69
CA ASN A 212 13.59 -14.09 24.96
C ASN A 212 14.61 -14.27 23.81
N TYR A 213 14.92 -13.19 23.08
CA TYR A 213 15.83 -13.19 21.93
C TYR A 213 15.44 -14.19 20.83
N VAL A 214 14.17 -14.56 20.73
CA VAL A 214 13.72 -15.48 19.68
C VAL A 214 13.86 -14.78 18.33
N PRO A 215 14.41 -15.46 17.30
CA PRO A 215 14.52 -14.91 15.96
C PRO A 215 13.19 -14.39 15.41
N SER A 216 13.20 -13.21 14.80
CA SER A 216 11.99 -12.54 14.29
C SER A 216 12.11 -12.06 12.84
N GLY A 217 13.23 -12.35 12.16
CA GLY A 217 13.55 -11.75 10.87
C GLY A 217 12.76 -12.35 9.70
N ASN A 218 12.18 -11.47 8.90
CA ASN A 218 11.66 -11.73 7.56
C ASN A 218 12.31 -10.79 6.55
N PHE A 219 12.27 -11.16 5.27
CA PHE A 219 12.83 -10.39 4.18
C PHE A 219 11.72 -9.75 3.35
N TYR A 220 11.93 -8.48 3.00
CA TYR A 220 11.00 -7.66 2.23
C TYR A 220 11.76 -6.95 1.12
N ASP A 221 11.14 -6.82 -0.05
CA ASP A 221 11.78 -6.26 -1.24
C ASP A 221 10.75 -5.65 -2.20
N ASN A 222 11.23 -4.97 -3.26
CA ASN A 222 10.44 -4.35 -4.32
C ASN A 222 9.23 -3.56 -3.80
N ILE A 223 9.48 -2.73 -2.80
CA ILE A 223 8.47 -1.96 -2.09
C ILE A 223 7.99 -0.83 -3.00
N THR A 224 6.67 -0.67 -3.08
CA THR A 224 6.03 0.46 -3.75
C THR A 224 4.88 1.01 -2.93
N LEU A 225 4.75 2.33 -2.87
CA LEU A 225 3.53 3.03 -2.48
C LEU A 225 3.04 3.82 -3.70
N ALA A 226 1.85 3.53 -4.20
CA ALA A 226 1.29 4.20 -5.37
C ALA A 226 -0.23 4.40 -5.21
N GLU A 227 -0.78 5.35 -5.96
CA GLU A 227 -2.23 5.50 -6.11
C GLU A 227 -2.78 4.33 -6.94
N ASP A 228 -3.82 3.67 -6.44
CA ASP A 228 -4.62 2.72 -7.21
C ASP A 228 -5.52 3.53 -8.15
N VAL A 229 -5.11 3.62 -9.41
CA VAL A 229 -5.92 4.27 -10.43
C VAL A 229 -7.03 3.32 -10.84
N ASP A 230 -8.23 3.82 -11.00
CA ASP A 230 -9.35 3.13 -11.65
C ASP A 230 -9.43 3.70 -13.09
N SER A 231 -8.87 2.97 -14.05
CA SER A 231 -8.69 3.43 -15.42
C SER A 231 -10.00 3.51 -16.20
N ASP A 232 -10.94 2.61 -15.92
CA ASP A 232 -12.19 2.48 -16.68
C ASP A 232 -13.41 3.05 -15.93
N GLY A 233 -13.23 3.42 -14.65
CA GLY A 233 -14.19 4.14 -13.83
C GLY A 233 -15.30 3.26 -13.27
N ASP A 234 -15.04 1.98 -13.04
CA ASP A 234 -16.02 1.00 -12.60
C ASP A 234 -16.15 0.86 -11.07
N GLY A 235 -15.22 1.46 -10.34
CA GLY A 235 -15.12 1.45 -8.88
C GLY A 235 -14.16 0.41 -8.31
N VAL A 236 -13.46 -0.36 -9.15
CA VAL A 236 -12.39 -1.30 -8.78
C VAL A 236 -11.05 -0.72 -9.24
N GLY A 237 -10.06 -0.67 -8.36
CA GLY A 237 -8.75 -0.16 -8.70
C GLY A 237 -7.96 -1.14 -9.58
N ASN A 238 -7.16 -0.61 -10.52
CA ASN A 238 -6.42 -1.37 -11.52
C ASN A 238 -5.56 -2.49 -10.94
N THR A 239 -5.10 -2.37 -9.69
CA THR A 239 -4.28 -3.41 -9.06
C THR A 239 -5.07 -4.67 -8.66
N THR A 240 -6.39 -4.58 -8.59
CA THR A 240 -7.29 -5.70 -8.29
C THR A 240 -8.36 -5.93 -9.36
N ASP A 241 -8.38 -5.10 -10.40
CA ASP A 241 -9.35 -5.14 -11.48
C ASP A 241 -9.01 -6.23 -12.52
N ASN A 242 -9.91 -7.20 -12.68
CA ASN A 242 -9.75 -8.25 -13.67
C ASN A 242 -10.07 -7.81 -15.11
N CYS A 243 -10.47 -6.56 -15.36
CA CYS A 243 -10.56 -5.95 -16.69
C CYS A 243 -10.25 -4.44 -16.70
N THR A 244 -9.02 -4.06 -16.36
CA THR A 244 -8.49 -2.67 -16.20
C THR A 244 -8.86 -1.60 -17.25
N ASP A 245 -9.34 -1.96 -18.43
CA ASP A 245 -9.73 -1.02 -19.49
C ASP A 245 -11.24 -1.08 -19.83
N LEU A 246 -12.02 -2.00 -19.23
CA LEU A 246 -13.41 -2.30 -19.59
C LEU A 246 -14.31 -2.54 -18.37
N ALA A 247 -14.95 -1.45 -17.93
CA ALA A 247 -15.70 -1.38 -16.67
C ALA A 247 -16.60 -2.58 -16.35
N ASN A 248 -16.23 -3.44 -15.41
CA ASN A 248 -17.02 -4.58 -14.92
C ASN A 248 -17.08 -4.57 -13.38
N PRO A 249 -17.96 -3.75 -12.77
CA PRO A 249 -18.01 -3.63 -11.31
C PRO A 249 -18.31 -4.94 -10.55
N GLY A 250 -18.85 -5.95 -11.26
CA GLY A 250 -19.13 -7.28 -10.72
C GLY A 250 -17.93 -8.23 -10.71
N GLN A 251 -16.86 -7.87 -11.43
CA GLN A 251 -15.59 -8.62 -11.53
C GLN A 251 -15.81 -10.11 -11.85
N GLU A 252 -16.82 -10.43 -12.67
CA GLU A 252 -17.11 -11.81 -13.04
C GLU A 252 -15.93 -12.45 -13.79
N ASP A 253 -15.48 -13.61 -13.31
CA ASP A 253 -14.41 -14.45 -13.87
C ASP A 253 -14.86 -15.91 -13.70
N THR A 254 -15.33 -16.52 -14.79
CA THR A 254 -16.09 -17.78 -14.75
C THR A 254 -15.21 -19.02 -14.77
N ASP A 255 -14.07 -18.92 -15.43
CA ASP A 255 -13.08 -19.98 -15.60
C ASP A 255 -11.90 -19.86 -14.63
N GLY A 256 -11.78 -18.71 -13.95
CA GLY A 256 -10.91 -18.51 -12.79
C GLY A 256 -9.46 -18.24 -13.17
N ASP A 257 -9.23 -17.66 -14.35
CA ASP A 257 -7.90 -17.33 -14.85
C ASP A 257 -7.42 -15.92 -14.45
N LEU A 258 -8.25 -15.19 -13.69
CA LEU A 258 -8.05 -13.81 -13.22
C LEU A 258 -8.17 -12.74 -14.32
N ILE A 259 -8.73 -13.09 -15.48
CA ILE A 259 -9.16 -12.18 -16.52
C ILE A 259 -10.69 -12.17 -16.48
N GLY A 260 -11.30 -10.99 -16.39
CA GLY A 260 -12.74 -10.89 -16.26
C GLY A 260 -13.44 -11.27 -17.56
N ASN A 261 -14.60 -11.91 -17.46
CA ASN A 261 -15.44 -12.32 -18.61
C ASN A 261 -15.67 -11.20 -19.64
N ARG A 262 -15.61 -9.94 -19.21
CA ARG A 262 -15.85 -8.76 -20.05
C ARG A 262 -14.69 -8.48 -21.02
N CYS A 263 -13.47 -8.83 -20.65
CA CYS A 263 -12.25 -8.62 -21.43
C CYS A 263 -11.55 -9.93 -21.79
N ASP A 264 -12.11 -11.07 -21.38
CA ASP A 264 -11.65 -12.39 -21.76
C ASP A 264 -12.43 -12.94 -22.97
N ALA A 265 -11.73 -13.07 -24.10
CA ALA A 265 -12.24 -13.69 -25.32
C ALA A 265 -11.43 -14.95 -25.70
N ASP A 266 -10.58 -15.45 -24.80
CA ASP A 266 -9.67 -16.58 -24.98
C ASP A 266 -10.22 -17.83 -24.27
N PHE A 267 -11.36 -18.34 -24.71
CA PHE A 267 -12.12 -19.39 -23.99
C PHE A 267 -11.43 -20.74 -23.82
N ASP A 268 -10.27 -20.97 -24.45
CA ASP A 268 -9.46 -22.17 -24.23
C ASP A 268 -8.14 -21.90 -23.46
N ASN A 269 -7.97 -20.67 -22.98
CA ASN A 269 -6.93 -20.17 -22.07
C ASN A 269 -5.53 -20.48 -22.59
N ASN A 270 -5.30 -20.21 -23.88
CA ASN A 270 -4.02 -20.44 -24.55
C ASN A 270 -3.20 -19.15 -24.77
N CYS A 271 -3.69 -18.03 -24.24
CA CYS A 271 -3.19 -16.66 -24.35
C CYS A 271 -3.24 -16.04 -25.74
N VAL A 272 -4.08 -16.56 -26.65
CA VAL A 272 -4.30 -15.95 -27.95
C VAL A 272 -5.68 -16.26 -28.50
N VAL A 273 -6.49 -15.21 -28.62
CA VAL A 273 -7.81 -15.31 -29.24
C VAL A 273 -7.66 -15.63 -30.72
N ASN A 274 -8.10 -16.82 -31.12
CA ASN A 274 -7.91 -17.32 -32.47
C ASN A 274 -9.13 -18.13 -32.97
N PHE A 275 -8.91 -19.02 -33.94
CA PHE A 275 -9.98 -19.84 -34.48
C PHE A 275 -10.49 -20.89 -33.49
N GLY A 276 -9.66 -21.33 -32.53
CA GLY A 276 -10.04 -22.19 -31.42
C GLY A 276 -11.23 -21.60 -30.67
N ASP A 277 -11.07 -20.37 -30.18
CA ASP A 277 -12.08 -19.63 -29.40
C ASP A 277 -13.35 -19.35 -30.21
N ILE A 278 -13.16 -18.87 -31.45
CA ILE A 278 -14.28 -18.63 -32.38
C ILE A 278 -15.08 -19.92 -32.64
N SER A 279 -14.43 -21.09 -32.65
CA SER A 279 -15.10 -22.36 -32.88
C SER A 279 -15.96 -22.83 -31.70
N LEU A 280 -15.74 -22.30 -30.49
CA LEU A 280 -16.51 -22.60 -29.29
C LEU A 280 -17.81 -21.79 -29.22
N PHE A 281 -17.79 -20.54 -29.71
CA PHE A 281 -18.92 -19.61 -29.61
C PHE A 281 -20.28 -20.11 -30.18
N PRO A 282 -20.35 -20.81 -31.34
CA PRO A 282 -21.64 -21.26 -31.89
C PRO A 282 -22.43 -22.21 -31.00
N ALA A 283 -21.77 -22.93 -30.07
CA ALA A 283 -22.44 -23.81 -29.12
C ALA A 283 -23.23 -23.03 -28.06
N GLU A 284 -22.81 -21.79 -27.80
CA GLU A 284 -23.34 -20.93 -26.73
C GLU A 284 -24.29 -19.86 -27.26
N TYR A 285 -24.37 -19.67 -28.58
CA TYR A 285 -25.21 -18.65 -29.22
C TYR A 285 -26.70 -18.80 -28.86
N LEU A 286 -27.34 -17.68 -28.47
CA LEU A 286 -28.68 -17.58 -27.87
C LEU A 286 -28.79 -18.18 -26.44
N GLY A 287 -27.67 -18.53 -25.82
CA GLY A 287 -27.56 -18.94 -24.42
C GLY A 287 -27.41 -17.77 -23.46
N THR A 288 -27.04 -18.11 -22.22
CA THR A 288 -26.84 -17.15 -21.11
C THR A 288 -25.56 -17.48 -20.34
N ASN A 289 -24.60 -18.12 -20.97
CA ASN A 289 -23.34 -18.48 -20.34
C ASN A 289 -22.51 -17.20 -20.12
N PRO A 290 -22.22 -16.82 -18.87
CA PRO A 290 -21.55 -15.55 -18.57
C PRO A 290 -20.18 -15.41 -19.23
N LEU A 291 -19.45 -16.51 -19.45
CA LEU A 291 -18.14 -16.49 -20.13
C LEU A 291 -18.27 -16.03 -21.59
N PHE A 292 -19.41 -16.29 -22.24
CA PHE A 292 -19.65 -15.95 -23.64
C PHE A 292 -20.49 -14.67 -23.81
N ASP A 293 -20.90 -14.01 -22.72
CA ASP A 293 -21.71 -12.77 -22.69
C ASP A 293 -20.85 -11.56 -22.31
N HIS A 294 -19.93 -11.17 -23.20
CA HIS A 294 -18.86 -10.20 -22.91
C HIS A 294 -19.38 -8.80 -22.66
N ASN A 295 -20.54 -8.45 -23.23
CA ASN A 295 -21.17 -7.15 -22.98
C ASN A 295 -22.12 -7.18 -21.76
N ALA A 296 -22.18 -8.31 -21.04
CA ALA A 296 -23.02 -8.51 -19.85
C ALA A 296 -24.50 -8.13 -20.09
N SER A 297 -25.02 -8.42 -21.28
CA SER A 297 -26.43 -8.12 -21.61
C SER A 297 -27.41 -9.13 -21.02
N GLY A 298 -26.90 -10.24 -20.49
CA GLY A 298 -27.65 -11.41 -20.02
C GLY A 298 -27.95 -12.42 -21.13
N ALA A 299 -27.38 -12.26 -22.34
CA ALA A 299 -27.65 -13.14 -23.48
C ALA A 299 -26.46 -13.19 -24.45
N VAL A 300 -26.01 -14.41 -24.78
CA VAL A 300 -24.96 -14.64 -25.78
C VAL A 300 -25.53 -14.41 -27.18
N ASN A 301 -25.10 -13.36 -27.86
CA ASN A 301 -25.65 -12.96 -29.15
C ASN A 301 -24.59 -12.33 -30.08
N PHE A 302 -25.05 -11.66 -31.15
CA PHE A 302 -24.15 -11.06 -32.13
C PHE A 302 -23.25 -9.96 -31.53
N GLY A 303 -23.69 -9.29 -30.47
CA GLY A 303 -22.88 -8.32 -29.73
C GLY A 303 -21.62 -8.94 -29.15
N ASP A 304 -21.73 -10.12 -28.55
CA ASP A 304 -20.60 -10.83 -27.95
C ASP A 304 -19.67 -11.40 -29.02
N TYR A 305 -20.24 -11.92 -30.11
CA TYR A 305 -19.45 -12.36 -31.26
C TYR A 305 -18.61 -11.23 -31.88
N ALA A 306 -19.17 -10.01 -31.92
CA ALA A 306 -18.46 -8.84 -32.40
C ALA A 306 -17.28 -8.47 -31.48
N ILE A 307 -17.44 -8.62 -30.16
CA ILE A 307 -16.37 -8.43 -29.18
C ILE A 307 -15.30 -9.51 -29.38
N LEU A 308 -15.67 -10.80 -29.33
CA LEU A 308 -14.76 -11.92 -29.58
C LEU A 308 -13.90 -11.73 -30.83
N THR A 309 -14.52 -11.37 -31.96
CA THR A 309 -13.79 -11.18 -33.23
C THR A 309 -12.92 -9.93 -33.26
N SER A 310 -13.20 -8.93 -32.41
CA SER A 310 -12.33 -7.75 -32.27
C SER A 310 -11.00 -8.07 -31.59
N TYR A 311 -10.95 -9.14 -30.79
CA TYR A 311 -9.74 -9.65 -30.15
C TYR A 311 -8.95 -10.62 -31.01
N TYR A 312 -9.35 -10.92 -32.26
CA TYR A 312 -8.66 -11.92 -33.08
C TYR A 312 -7.15 -11.63 -33.26
N LEU A 313 -6.32 -12.61 -32.90
CA LEU A 313 -4.85 -12.56 -32.79
C LEU A 313 -4.31 -11.60 -31.73
N GLN A 314 -5.13 -11.18 -30.78
CA GLN A 314 -4.74 -10.45 -29.58
C GLN A 314 -4.79 -11.37 -28.35
N PRO A 315 -4.01 -11.07 -27.30
CA PRO A 315 -4.21 -11.69 -26.00
C PRO A 315 -5.55 -11.23 -25.36
N PRO A 316 -6.09 -11.97 -24.40
CA PRO A 316 -7.19 -11.50 -23.55
C PRO A 316 -6.75 -10.35 -22.62
N GLY A 317 -7.70 -9.66 -22.00
CA GLY A 317 -7.47 -8.54 -21.09
C GLY A 317 -7.49 -7.15 -21.78
N PRO A 318 -6.74 -6.16 -21.27
CA PRO A 318 -5.81 -6.23 -20.13
C PRO A 318 -6.51 -6.38 -18.78
N SER A 319 -5.86 -7.06 -17.84
CA SER A 319 -6.30 -7.20 -16.44
C SER A 319 -5.13 -7.01 -15.47
N ALA A 320 -5.42 -6.99 -14.16
CA ALA A 320 -4.42 -7.01 -13.10
C ALA A 320 -3.53 -8.26 -13.15
N ALA A 321 -4.02 -9.35 -13.75
CA ALA A 321 -3.25 -10.57 -14.02
C ALA A 321 -2.74 -10.57 -15.48
N GLY A 322 -1.49 -10.99 -15.67
CA GLY A 322 -0.99 -11.26 -17.02
C GLY A 322 -1.47 -12.64 -17.50
N CYS A 323 -1.72 -12.76 -18.81
CA CYS A 323 -1.81 -14.07 -19.43
C CYS A 323 -0.43 -14.76 -19.34
N ASN A 324 -0.35 -15.89 -18.62
CA ASN A 324 0.90 -16.60 -18.30
C ASN A 324 1.02 -17.94 -19.01
#